data_AF-A0AAW6U420-F1
#
_entry.id   AF-A0AAW6U420-F1
#
_cell.length_a   1.000
_cell.length_b   1.000
_cell.length_c   1.000
_cell.angle_alpha   90.00
_cell.angle_beta   90.00
_cell.angle_gamma   90.00
#
_symmetry.space_group_name_H-M   'P 1'
#
loop_
_entity.id
_entity.type
_entity.pdbx_description
1 polymer ?
#
loop_
_entity_poly.entity_id
_entity_poly.type
_entity_poly.pdbx_seq_one_letter_code
_entity_poly.pdbx_strand_id
1 'polypeptide(L)'
;MRTAITIMMTFALAAISGCQTSSPRGGGMTKDAGFKIVVPTRDTTVQQGDVRAVTVSLQRGAYFKQDVRMQIKASDGINVGPTDILVKASESPEIQVQIATTTNTALGSYIVSVTGTPKTGEPTSTAFTVKVVAP
;
A
#
# COMPACT_ATOMS: atom_id res chain seq x y z
N MET A 1 7.30 50.83 38.72
CA MET A 1 6.16 51.65 38.22
C MET A 1 5.62 50.91 36.99
N ARG A 2 4.72 49.93 37.13
CA ARG A 2 3.25 50.07 37.13
C ARG A 2 2.75 51.01 36.03
N THR A 3 2.22 50.45 34.93
CA THR A 3 0.78 50.54 34.56
C THR A 3 0.47 49.58 33.41
N ALA A 4 -0.58 48.79 33.61
CA ALA A 4 -1.20 47.88 32.65
C ALA A 4 -2.24 48.61 31.78
N ILE A 5 -2.49 48.14 30.56
CA ILE A 5 -3.82 48.20 29.93
C ILE A 5 -4.06 46.89 29.16
N THR A 6 -5.07 46.18 29.64
CA THR A 6 -5.72 45.00 29.09
C THR A 6 -6.72 45.41 28.03
N ILE A 7 -6.72 44.82 26.83
CA ILE A 7 -7.94 44.69 26.00
C ILE A 7 -8.02 43.27 25.42
N MET A 8 -9.14 42.66 25.77
CA MET A 8 -9.67 41.35 25.45
C MET A 8 -10.26 41.38 24.03
N MET A 9 -9.90 40.43 23.16
CA MET A 9 -10.72 40.15 21.98
C MET A 9 -10.74 38.66 21.66
N THR A 10 -11.96 38.18 21.60
CA THR A 10 -12.46 36.81 21.53
C THR A 10 -12.44 36.19 20.13
N PHE A 11 -12.45 34.86 20.10
CA PHE A 11 -13.06 33.97 19.10
C PHE A 11 -12.44 33.88 17.70
N ALA A 12 -11.83 32.73 17.40
CA ALA A 12 -12.05 32.03 16.12
C ALA A 12 -11.98 30.51 16.33
N LEU A 13 -13.10 29.86 16.01
CA LEU A 13 -13.29 28.41 15.92
C LEU A 13 -12.60 27.84 14.67
N ALA A 14 -12.24 26.55 14.77
CA ALA A 14 -12.01 25.59 13.69
C ALA A 14 -10.76 25.82 12.82
N ALA A 15 -9.99 24.82 12.40
CA ALA A 15 -10.36 23.43 12.15
C ALA A 15 -9.29 22.47 12.68
N ILE A 16 -9.77 21.36 13.24
CA ILE A 16 -9.00 20.12 13.36
C ILE A 16 -8.68 19.74 11.92
N SER A 17 -7.48 20.07 11.44
CA SER A 17 -6.93 19.47 10.23
C SER A 17 -6.67 18.01 10.57
N GLY A 18 -7.75 17.22 10.55
CA GLY A 18 -7.70 15.80 10.36
C GLY A 18 -7.04 15.58 9.02
N CYS A 19 -5.72 15.41 9.03
CA CYS A 19 -5.01 14.67 8.01
C CYS A 19 -5.59 13.25 8.04
N GLN A 20 -6.75 13.07 7.41
CA GLN A 20 -7.17 11.79 6.91
C GLN A 20 -6.14 11.44 5.85
N THR A 21 -5.10 10.73 6.27
CA THR A 21 -4.14 10.04 5.41
C THR A 21 -4.93 8.94 4.68
N SER A 22 -5.73 9.36 3.72
CA SER A 22 -6.19 8.51 2.65
C SER A 22 -4.99 8.36 1.73
N SER A 23 -4.37 7.19 1.79
CA SER A 23 -3.31 6.78 0.88
C SER A 23 -3.76 7.08 -0.55
N PRO A 24 -2.91 7.68 -1.40
CA PRO A 24 -3.27 7.96 -2.78
C PRO A 24 -3.82 6.69 -3.43
N ARG A 25 -5.06 6.74 -3.90
CA ARG A 25 -5.63 5.67 -4.73
C ARG A 25 -4.81 5.64 -6.02
N GLY A 26 -3.87 4.70 -6.09
CA GLY A 26 -2.90 4.61 -7.16
C GLY A 26 -3.54 4.52 -8.55
N GLY A 27 -2.99 5.31 -9.47
CA GLY A 27 -3.05 5.07 -10.92
C GLY A 27 -4.34 5.52 -11.61
N GLY A 28 -4.48 6.83 -11.84
CA GLY A 28 -5.38 7.33 -12.88
C GLY A 28 -4.76 7.03 -14.26
N MET A 29 -5.18 5.94 -14.88
CA MET A 29 -4.82 5.63 -16.27
C MET A 29 -5.87 6.21 -17.22
N THR A 30 -5.43 6.73 -18.37
CA THR A 30 -6.28 6.68 -19.58
C THR A 30 -6.64 5.21 -19.80
N LYS A 31 -7.93 4.88 -19.67
CA LYS A 31 -8.52 3.54 -19.51
C LYS A 31 -7.85 2.40 -20.30
N ASP A 32 -7.30 2.69 -21.48
CA ASP A 32 -6.84 1.65 -22.39
C ASP A 32 -5.31 1.56 -22.54
N ALA A 33 -4.53 2.56 -22.12
CA ALA A 33 -3.09 2.63 -22.44
C ALA A 33 -2.15 2.20 -21.31
N GLY A 34 -2.65 1.87 -20.11
CA GLY A 34 -1.76 1.30 -19.10
C GLY A 34 -2.43 0.37 -18.09
N PHE A 35 -1.97 0.33 -16.85
CA PHE A 35 -2.35 -0.70 -15.88
C PHE A 35 -2.70 -0.14 -14.49
N LYS A 36 -3.36 -0.98 -13.70
CA LYS A 36 -3.67 -0.77 -12.28
C LYS A 36 -3.20 -1.97 -11.47
N ILE A 37 -2.66 -1.72 -10.29
CA ILE A 37 -2.36 -2.75 -9.31
C ILE A 37 -3.55 -2.89 -8.35
N VAL A 38 -4.06 -4.11 -8.23
CA VAL A 38 -5.15 -4.46 -7.34
C VAL A 38 -4.58 -5.27 -6.19
N VAL A 39 -4.79 -4.77 -4.97
CA VAL A 39 -4.38 -5.39 -3.72
C VAL A 39 -5.62 -5.69 -2.87
N PRO A 40 -5.53 -6.56 -1.85
CA PRO A 40 -6.62 -6.78 -0.90
C PRO A 40 -7.16 -5.46 -0.34
N THR A 41 -8.47 -5.27 -0.39
CA THR A 41 -9.14 -4.06 0.10
C THR A 41 -9.49 -4.11 1.58
N ARG A 42 -9.45 -5.31 2.17
CA ARG A 42 -9.62 -5.55 3.61
C ARG A 42 -8.26 -5.92 4.21
N ASP A 43 -8.09 -5.59 5.49
CA ASP A 43 -6.92 -5.99 6.25
C ASP A 43 -6.72 -7.50 6.18
N THR A 44 -5.52 -7.90 5.78
CA THR A 44 -5.14 -9.32 5.79
C THR A 44 -4.71 -9.69 7.20
N THR A 45 -5.44 -10.59 7.86
CA THR A 45 -5.04 -11.09 9.19
C THR A 45 -4.11 -12.29 9.04
N VAL A 46 -3.00 -12.28 9.79
CA VAL A 46 -2.01 -13.36 9.84
C VAL A 46 -1.65 -13.62 11.31
N GLN A 47 -1.62 -14.88 11.73
CA GLN A 47 -1.22 -15.22 13.10
C GLN A 47 0.30 -15.24 13.20
N GLN A 48 0.85 -15.01 14.40
CA GLN A 48 2.28 -15.18 14.65
C GLN A 48 2.73 -16.61 14.34
N GLY A 49 3.84 -16.74 13.61
CA GLY A 49 4.41 -18.03 13.20
C GLY A 49 3.79 -18.61 11.93
N ASP A 50 2.78 -17.95 11.38
CA ASP A 50 2.10 -18.41 10.17
C ASP A 50 2.61 -17.75 8.89
N VAL A 51 2.30 -18.43 7.78
CA VAL A 51 2.45 -17.93 6.42
C VAL A 51 1.08 -17.82 5.77
N ARG A 52 0.79 -16.66 5.18
CA ARG A 52 -0.46 -16.40 4.45
C ARG A 52 -0.18 -15.94 3.03
N ALA A 53 -0.80 -16.59 2.05
CA ALA A 53 -0.80 -16.11 0.68
C ALA A 53 -1.90 -15.05 0.46
N VAL A 54 -1.55 -13.96 -0.22
CA VAL A 54 -2.49 -12.96 -0.73
C VAL A 54 -2.31 -12.78 -2.23
N THR A 55 -3.41 -12.54 -2.93
CA THR A 55 -3.37 -12.29 -4.37
C THR A 55 -3.19 -10.80 -4.62
N VAL A 56 -2.17 -10.46 -5.40
CA VAL A 56 -1.98 -9.13 -6.00
C VAL A 56 -2.17 -9.27 -7.51
N SER A 57 -3.04 -8.47 -8.09
CA SER A 57 -3.39 -8.57 -9.51
C SER A 57 -3.01 -7.32 -10.28
N LEU A 58 -2.61 -7.51 -11.54
CA LEU A 58 -2.26 -6.45 -12.47
C LEU A 58 -3.36 -6.29 -13.54
N GLN A 59 -4.26 -5.33 -13.36
CA GLN A 59 -5.29 -5.04 -14.36
C GLN A 59 -4.70 -4.20 -15.49
N ARG A 60 -4.64 -4.77 -16.70
CA ARG A 60 -4.11 -4.10 -17.90
C ARG A 60 -5.25 -3.52 -18.74
N GLY A 61 -5.05 -2.30 -19.24
CA GLY A 61 -5.85 -1.69 -20.28
C GLY A 61 -5.67 -2.41 -21.62
N ALA A 62 -6.64 -2.25 -22.53
CA ALA A 62 -6.69 -3.02 -23.77
C ALA A 62 -5.44 -2.87 -24.66
N TYR A 63 -4.83 -1.68 -24.69
CA TYR A 63 -3.64 -1.36 -25.50
C TYR A 63 -2.33 -1.48 -24.72
N PHE A 64 -2.37 -1.79 -23.43
CA PHE A 64 -1.17 -1.96 -22.63
C PHE A 64 -0.59 -3.37 -22.76
N LYS A 65 0.40 -3.53 -23.66
CA LYS A 65 1.03 -4.81 -24.00
C LYS A 65 2.48 -4.93 -23.52
N GLN A 66 2.80 -4.33 -22.37
CA GLN A 66 4.18 -4.26 -21.86
C GLN A 66 4.38 -5.15 -20.64
N ASP A 67 5.61 -5.63 -20.47
CA ASP A 67 6.02 -6.27 -19.23
C ASP A 67 6.04 -5.24 -18.09
N VAL A 68 5.73 -5.71 -16.88
CA VAL A 68 5.74 -4.88 -15.67
C VAL A 68 6.59 -5.57 -14.61
N ARG A 69 7.64 -4.90 -14.17
CA ARG A 69 8.44 -5.34 -13.03
C ARG A 69 7.75 -4.94 -11.74
N MET A 70 7.35 -5.93 -10.95
CA MET A 70 6.67 -5.75 -9.68
C MET A 70 7.67 -5.90 -8.55
N GLN A 71 7.70 -4.91 -7.66
CA GLN A 71 8.55 -4.86 -6.49
C GLN A 71 7.67 -4.77 -5.25
N ILE A 72 7.88 -5.67 -4.31
CA ILE A 72 7.06 -5.82 -3.10
C ILE A 72 7.98 -5.63 -1.90
N LYS A 73 7.61 -4.69 -1.02
CA LYS A 73 8.34 -4.41 0.22
C LYS A 73 7.38 -4.41 1.39
N ALA A 74 7.77 -5.06 2.46
CA ALA A 74 7.03 -5.03 3.71
C ALA A 74 7.71 -4.13 4.74
N SER A 75 6.93 -3.68 5.72
CA SER A 75 7.44 -3.03 6.92
C SER A 75 8.28 -4.02 7.73
N ASP A 76 9.26 -3.50 8.47
CA ASP A 76 10.14 -4.33 9.32
C ASP A 76 9.34 -5.21 10.29
N GLY A 77 9.78 -6.46 10.47
CA GLY A 77 9.16 -7.42 11.39
C GLY A 77 8.25 -8.48 10.74
N ILE A 78 7.87 -8.29 9.47
CA ILE A 78 7.24 -9.33 8.64
C ILE A 78 8.04 -9.55 7.35
N ASN A 79 7.99 -10.77 6.82
CA ASN A 79 8.65 -11.12 5.56
C ASN A 79 7.61 -11.30 4.45
N VAL A 80 8.01 -10.94 3.23
CA VAL A 80 7.17 -11.14 2.04
C VAL A 80 7.96 -11.79 0.92
N GLY A 81 7.28 -12.63 0.13
CA GLY A 81 7.86 -13.28 -1.04
C GLY A 81 6.82 -13.50 -2.13
N PRO A 82 7.15 -13.29 -3.42
CA PRO A 82 8.40 -12.75 -3.94
C PRO A 82 8.54 -11.24 -3.67
N THR A 83 9.78 -10.72 -3.66
CA THR A 83 10.07 -9.29 -3.49
C THR A 83 10.31 -8.55 -4.81
N ASP A 84 10.69 -9.27 -5.86
CA ASP A 84 10.90 -8.77 -7.22
C ASP A 84 10.45 -9.84 -8.21
N ILE A 85 9.57 -9.48 -9.14
CA ILE A 85 9.07 -10.38 -10.18
C ILE A 85 8.77 -9.59 -11.45
N LEU A 86 9.13 -10.14 -12.60
CA LEU A 86 8.75 -9.59 -13.90
C LEU A 86 7.46 -10.25 -14.36
N VAL A 87 6.38 -9.49 -14.44
CA VAL A 87 5.10 -9.94 -15.00
C VAL A 87 5.05 -9.62 -16.48
N LYS A 88 5.24 -10.64 -17.31
CA LYS A 88 5.21 -10.53 -18.77
C LYS A 88 3.83 -10.13 -19.29
N ALA A 89 3.79 -9.49 -20.45
CA ALA A 89 2.54 -9.09 -21.09
C ALA A 89 1.64 -10.29 -21.48
N SER A 90 2.24 -11.47 -21.69
CA SER A 90 1.57 -12.68 -22.18
C SER A 90 1.15 -13.66 -21.08
N GLU A 91 1.46 -13.38 -19.80
CA GLU A 91 1.21 -14.32 -18.71
C GLU A 91 0.10 -13.85 -17.77
N SER A 92 -0.27 -14.72 -16.82
CA SER A 92 -1.28 -14.41 -15.82
C SER A 92 -0.91 -13.14 -15.04
N PRO A 93 -1.82 -12.15 -14.93
CA PRO A 93 -1.56 -10.94 -14.19
C PRO A 93 -1.69 -11.11 -12.67
N GLU A 94 -1.83 -12.34 -12.16
CA GLU A 94 -2.02 -12.63 -10.73
C GLU A 94 -0.73 -13.15 -10.09
N ILE A 95 -0.36 -12.53 -8.98
CA ILE A 95 0.84 -12.86 -8.21
C ILE A 95 0.39 -13.30 -6.82
N GLN A 96 0.81 -14.49 -6.41
CA GLN A 96 0.65 -14.92 -5.03
C GLN A 96 1.83 -14.38 -4.21
N VAL A 97 1.51 -13.45 -3.31
CA VAL A 97 2.47 -12.90 -2.35
C VAL A 97 2.28 -13.62 -1.03
N GLN A 98 3.30 -14.33 -0.59
CA GLN A 98 3.37 -14.93 0.73
C GLN A 98 3.78 -13.88 1.74
N ILE A 99 3.05 -13.79 2.84
CA ILE A 99 3.35 -12.98 4.00
C ILE A 99 3.69 -13.96 5.12
N ALA A 100 4.95 -13.95 5.56
CA ALA A 100 5.44 -14.82 6.60
C ALA A 100 5.72 -14.02 7.86
N THR A 101 5.24 -14.53 8.98
CA THR A 101 5.54 -14.02 10.31
C THR A 101 6.33 -15.06 11.11
N THR A 102 6.92 -14.64 12.22
CA THR A 102 7.55 -15.54 13.19
C THR A 102 6.73 -15.56 14.48
N THR A 103 6.98 -16.53 15.34
CA THR A 103 6.36 -16.60 16.67
C THR A 103 6.65 -15.38 17.55
N ASN A 104 7.72 -14.62 17.23
CA ASN A 104 8.13 -13.42 17.94
C ASN A 104 7.77 -12.11 17.20
N THR A 105 7.09 -12.18 16.06
CA THR A 105 6.66 -10.97 15.32
C THR A 105 5.72 -10.15 16.19
N ALA A 106 5.97 -8.85 16.36
CA ALA A 106 5.10 -8.02 17.21
C ALA A 106 3.65 -8.01 16.70
N LEU A 107 2.70 -7.96 17.64
CA LEU A 107 1.29 -7.81 17.28
C LEU A 107 1.04 -6.39 16.78
N GLY A 108 0.21 -6.24 15.74
CA GLY A 108 -0.11 -4.92 15.21
C GLY A 108 -0.33 -4.90 13.71
N SER A 109 -0.31 -3.69 13.15
CA SER A 109 -0.53 -3.43 11.73
C SER A 109 0.78 -3.15 11.03
N TYR A 110 1.00 -3.84 9.90
CA TYR A 110 2.15 -3.74 9.03
C TYR A 110 1.69 -3.32 7.64
N ILE A 111 2.51 -2.54 6.95
CA ILE A 111 2.22 -2.11 5.58
C ILE A 111 3.04 -2.94 4.60
N VAL A 112 2.38 -3.46 3.58
CA VAL A 112 3.02 -4.04 2.40
C VAL A 112 2.77 -3.11 1.22
N SER A 113 3.87 -2.62 0.65
CA SER A 113 3.88 -1.75 -0.52
C SER A 113 4.21 -2.55 -1.78
N VAL A 114 3.51 -2.23 -2.86
CA VAL A 114 3.68 -2.86 -4.17
C VAL A 114 3.90 -1.76 -5.20
N THR A 115 4.98 -1.86 -5.95
CA THR A 115 5.31 -0.94 -7.05
C THR A 115 5.47 -1.71 -8.33
N GLY A 116 4.71 -1.36 -9.36
CA GLY A 116 4.82 -1.89 -10.70
C GLY A 116 5.50 -0.87 -11.60
N THR A 117 6.58 -1.26 -12.26
CA THR A 117 7.32 -0.44 -13.23
C THR A 117 7.19 -1.04 -14.63
N PRO A 118 6.50 -0.37 -15.57
CA PRO A 118 6.42 -0.83 -16.94
C PRO A 118 7.75 -0.65 -17.67
N LYS A 119 7.94 -1.32 -18.81
CA LYS A 119 9.12 -1.09 -19.66
C LYS A 119 9.23 0.37 -20.12
N THR A 120 8.09 1.01 -20.40
CA THR A 120 8.01 2.44 -20.76
C THR A 120 6.84 3.09 -20.05
N GLY A 121 7.01 4.34 -19.64
CA GLY A 121 6.02 5.07 -18.83
C GLY A 121 6.37 5.07 -17.34
N GLU A 122 5.49 5.68 -16.55
CA GLU A 122 5.72 5.91 -15.12
C GLU A 122 5.40 4.68 -14.26
N PRO A 123 6.14 4.46 -13.16
CA PRO A 123 5.77 3.46 -12.14
C PRO A 123 4.42 3.77 -11.49
N THR A 124 3.73 2.72 -11.04
CA THR A 124 2.52 2.83 -10.21
C THR A 124 2.74 2.11 -8.90
N SER A 125 2.37 2.76 -7.79
CA SER A 125 2.48 2.18 -6.44
C SER A 125 1.14 2.12 -5.73
N THR A 126 0.97 1.09 -4.91
CA THR A 126 -0.16 0.92 -3.99
C THR A 126 0.30 0.17 -2.74
N ALA A 127 -0.49 0.16 -1.69
CA ALA A 127 -0.18 -0.54 -0.46
C ALA A 127 -1.44 -1.14 0.17
N PHE A 128 -1.25 -2.18 0.98
CA PHE A 128 -2.30 -2.78 1.79
C PHE A 128 -1.78 -3.13 3.18
N THR A 129 -2.72 -3.27 4.12
CA THR A 129 -2.43 -3.51 5.53
C THR A 129 -2.50 -5.01 5.84
N VAL A 130 -1.52 -5.48 6.60
CA VAL A 130 -1.48 -6.79 7.22
C VAL A 130 -1.60 -6.61 8.72
N LYS A 131 -2.53 -7.30 9.37
CA LYS A 131 -2.67 -7.32 10.82
C LYS A 131 -2.11 -8.63 11.37
N VAL A 132 -1.07 -8.53 12.19
CA VAL A 132 -0.53 -9.65 12.95
C VAL A 132 -1.29 -9.78 14.27
N VAL A 133 -1.81 -10.98 14.51
CA VAL A 133 -2.55 -11.33 15.73
C VAL A 133 -1.89 -12.52 16.43
N ALA A 134 -2.25 -12.73 17.69
CA ALA A 134 -1.81 -13.92 18.42
C ALA A 134 -2.33 -15.21 17.73
N PRO A 135 -1.66 -16.36 17.95
CA PRO A 135 -2.14 -17.67 17.50
C PRO A 135 -3.55 -18.01 17.98
#